data_AF-A0A5M5EEX9-F1
#
_entry.id   AF-A0A5M5EEX9-F1
#
_cell.length_a   1.000
_cell.length_b   1.000
_cell.length_c   1.000
_cell.angle_alpha   90.00
_cell.angle_beta   90.00
_cell.angle_gamma   90.00
#
_symmetry.space_group_name_H-M   'P 1'
#
loop_
_entity.id
_entity.type
_entity.pdbx_description
1 polymer ?
#
loop_
_entity_poly.entity_id
_entity_poly.type
_entity_poly.pdbx_seq_one_letter_code
_entity_poly.pdbx_strand_id
1 'polypeptide(L)'
;MRVIVVYSILMLSSFAGVRAQNDPTLAGMILMYTNKAEKELKNQEKVMLLQSTGHIWTKEEVEATTDLQREFNNYLDSFRSIVSYAAQIYGFYHEIGQLVDNMGGLVAQLDAHPANGLAVALSAKRNKIYRELIMNSIEIVNDIRTVCLSGNKMTEKERVEIVFGICPKLKKMNKQLKRLTRAVKYTTMGDVWMEIDEGARPAKANKAEIAAAAKRRWKQVGKNVKP
;
A
#
# COMPACT_ATOMS: atom_id res chain seq x y z
N MET A 1 50.37 9.52 26.92
CA MET A 1 49.54 9.89 25.75
C MET A 1 48.87 8.69 25.07
N ARG A 2 49.58 7.60 24.72
CA ARG A 2 48.98 6.44 24.02
C ARG A 2 47.83 5.73 24.77
N VAL A 3 47.94 5.58 26.09
CA VAL A 3 46.90 4.90 26.92
C VAL A 3 45.62 5.74 27.02
N ILE A 4 45.75 7.06 27.16
CA ILE A 4 44.60 7.97 27.28
C ILE A 4 43.77 7.97 26.00
N VAL A 5 44.42 8.00 24.83
CA VAL A 5 43.74 7.94 23.52
C VAL A 5 42.98 6.62 23.34
N VAL A 6 43.55 5.49 23.78
CA VAL A 6 42.88 4.18 23.71
C VAL A 6 41.63 4.14 24.61
N TYR A 7 41.71 4.70 25.83
CA TYR A 7 40.54 4.80 26.71
C TYR A 7 39.47 5.76 26.18
N SER A 8 39.86 6.86 25.52
CA SER A 8 38.93 7.78 24.86
C SER A 8 38.19 7.10 23.71
N ILE A 9 38.90 6.31 22.89
CA ILE A 9 38.30 5.56 21.77
C ILE A 9 37.37 4.45 22.28
N LEU A 10 37.78 3.71 23.33
CA LEU A 10 36.93 2.68 23.96
C LEU A 10 35.66 3.27 24.58
N MET A 11 35.75 4.42 25.25
CA MET A 11 34.58 5.13 25.78
C MET A 11 33.64 5.60 24.67
N LEU A 12 34.15 6.20 23.59
CA LEU A 12 33.35 6.62 22.43
C LEU A 12 32.65 5.43 21.74
N SER A 13 33.32 4.28 21.64
CA SER A 13 32.74 3.04 21.09
C SER A 13 31.67 2.42 22.00
N SER A 14 31.76 2.65 23.31
CA SER A 14 30.77 2.17 24.29
C SER A 14 29.44 2.94 24.20
N PHE A 15 29.49 4.23 23.83
CA PHE A 15 28.28 5.04 23.57
C PHE A 15 27.65 4.79 22.20
N ALA A 16 28.42 4.28 21.22
CA ALA A 16 27.89 3.93 19.90
C ALA A 16 26.89 2.75 19.96
N GLY A 17 27.09 1.80 20.88
CA GLY A 17 26.23 0.63 21.04
C GLY A 17 24.89 0.89 21.74
N VAL A 18 24.77 1.97 22.53
CA VAL A 18 23.55 2.29 23.31
C VAL A 18 22.54 3.10 22.49
N ARG A 19 23.00 3.85 21.47
CA ARG A 19 22.13 4.65 20.58
C ARG A 19 21.64 3.89 19.33
N ALA A 20 22.17 2.71 19.04
CA ALA A 20 21.90 2.03 17.78
C ALA A 20 20.53 1.34 17.71
N GLN A 21 19.82 1.17 18.84
CA GLN A 21 18.61 0.32 18.87
C GLN A 21 17.31 1.09 19.10
N ASN A 22 17.27 2.06 20.02
CA ASN A 22 16.13 2.97 20.11
C ASN A 22 16.35 4.14 19.16
N ASP A 23 15.82 4.02 17.94
CA ASP A 23 15.85 5.09 16.96
C ASP A 23 14.66 6.06 17.19
N PRO A 24 14.89 7.25 17.76
CA PRO A 24 13.82 8.21 18.03
C PRO A 24 13.18 8.76 16.75
N THR A 25 13.94 8.82 15.65
CA THR A 25 13.46 9.29 14.35
C THR A 25 12.47 8.29 13.77
N LEU A 26 12.84 7.01 13.76
CA LEU A 26 11.97 5.95 13.29
C LEU A 26 10.74 5.78 14.19
N ALA A 27 10.89 5.90 15.51
CA ALA A 27 9.78 5.90 16.44
C ALA A 27 8.77 7.02 16.11
N GLY A 28 9.27 8.24 15.88
CA GLY A 28 8.45 9.39 15.48
C GLY A 28 7.74 9.17 14.14
N MET A 29 8.44 8.66 13.12
CA MET A 29 7.85 8.34 11.83
C MET A 29 6.74 7.29 11.95
N ILE A 30 6.98 6.23 12.73
CA ILE A 30 6.02 5.15 12.95
C ILE A 30 4.78 5.65 13.72
N LEU A 31 4.94 6.55 14.68
CA LEU A 31 3.82 7.15 15.41
C LEU A 31 2.95 7.99 14.45
N MET A 32 3.58 8.89 13.68
CA MET A 32 2.87 9.69 12.69
C MET A 32 2.18 8.82 11.63
N TYR A 33 2.85 7.75 11.21
CA TYR A 33 2.31 6.78 10.26
C TYR A 33 1.07 6.07 10.78
N THR A 34 1.08 5.68 12.05
CA THR A 34 -0.05 4.98 12.67
C THR A 34 -1.31 5.85 12.60
N ASN A 35 -1.17 7.13 12.96
CA ASN A 35 -2.28 8.10 12.88
C ASN A 35 -2.76 8.29 11.42
N LYS A 36 -1.83 8.37 10.46
CA LYS A 36 -2.17 8.46 9.03
C LYS A 36 -2.88 7.20 8.53
N ALA A 37 -2.41 6.02 8.91
CA ALA A 37 -3.00 4.75 8.51
C ALA A 37 -4.43 4.59 9.05
N GLU A 38 -4.66 4.97 10.30
CA GLU A 38 -6.01 4.94 10.89
C GLU A 38 -6.95 5.92 10.18
N LYS A 39 -6.48 7.14 9.90
CA LYS A 39 -7.25 8.14 9.14
C LYS A 39 -7.61 7.62 7.74
N GLU A 40 -6.62 7.09 7.03
CA GLU A 40 -6.80 6.61 5.65
C GLU A 40 -7.78 5.42 5.60
N LEU A 41 -7.65 4.49 6.55
CA LEU A 41 -8.55 3.34 6.65
C LEU A 41 -9.99 3.77 6.95
N LYS A 42 -10.20 4.72 7.86
CA LYS A 42 -11.52 5.30 8.16
C LYS A 42 -12.11 6.05 6.96
N ASN A 43 -11.29 6.82 6.24
CA ASN A 43 -11.73 7.54 5.05
C ASN A 43 -12.12 6.56 3.94
N GLN A 44 -11.35 5.48 3.78
CA GLN A 44 -11.68 4.44 2.83
C GLN A 44 -13.00 3.74 3.18
N GLU A 45 -13.22 3.38 4.46
CA GLU A 45 -14.49 2.81 4.91
C GLU A 45 -15.66 3.75 4.65
N LYS A 46 -15.50 5.05 4.91
CA LYS A 46 -16.52 6.06 4.63
C LYS A 46 -16.87 6.12 3.14
N VAL A 47 -15.88 6.14 2.25
CA VAL A 47 -16.13 6.16 0.79
C VAL A 47 -16.80 4.87 0.33
N MET A 48 -16.40 3.72 0.87
CA MET A 48 -17.05 2.43 0.58
C MET A 48 -18.52 2.41 1.01
N LEU A 49 -18.87 3.09 2.11
CA LEU A 49 -20.25 3.23 2.59
C LEU A 49 -21.05 4.27 1.79
N LEU A 50 -20.38 5.32 1.31
CA LEU A 50 -21.01 6.38 0.52
C LEU A 50 -21.35 5.94 -0.89
N GLN A 51 -20.70 4.92 -1.45
CA GLN A 51 -21.04 4.40 -2.78
C GLN A 51 -22.51 3.95 -2.82
N SER A 52 -23.38 4.82 -3.32
CA SER A 52 -24.77 4.49 -3.64
C SER A 52 -24.82 3.44 -4.76
N THR A 53 -26.00 2.91 -5.06
CA THR A 53 -26.27 1.77 -5.95
C THR A 53 -25.83 1.92 -7.43
N GLY A 54 -24.87 2.81 -7.72
CA GLY A 54 -24.06 2.86 -8.94
C GLY A 54 -24.74 3.46 -10.17
N HIS A 55 -26.07 3.58 -10.17
CA HIS A 55 -26.79 4.07 -11.33
C HIS A 55 -26.63 5.59 -11.52
N ILE A 56 -26.34 6.33 -10.45
CA ILE A 56 -26.03 7.77 -10.46
C ILE A 56 -24.97 8.01 -9.39
N TRP A 57 -23.81 8.55 -9.78
CA TRP A 57 -22.86 9.08 -8.80
C TRP A 57 -23.23 10.50 -8.41
N THR A 58 -23.31 10.78 -7.11
CA THR A 58 -23.49 12.16 -6.66
C THR A 58 -22.16 12.92 -6.76
N LYS A 59 -22.24 14.25 -6.80
CA LYS A 59 -21.03 15.10 -6.82
C LYS A 59 -20.18 14.85 -5.58
N GLU A 60 -20.82 14.68 -4.43
CA GLU A 60 -20.19 14.43 -3.14
C GLU A 60 -19.44 13.08 -3.12
N GLU A 61 -20.01 12.04 -3.74
CA GLU A 61 -19.34 10.73 -3.86
C GLU A 61 -18.07 10.81 -4.71
N VAL A 62 -18.13 11.54 -5.84
CA VAL A 62 -16.99 11.71 -6.74
C VAL A 62 -15.89 12.55 -6.08
N GLU A 63 -16.26 13.64 -5.41
CA GLU A 63 -15.32 14.48 -4.67
C GLU A 63 -14.65 13.71 -3.52
N ALA A 64 -15.44 13.01 -2.69
CA ALA A 64 -14.91 12.20 -1.60
C ALA A 64 -13.97 11.09 -2.10
N THR A 65 -14.29 10.45 -3.23
CA THR A 65 -13.43 9.41 -3.82
C THR A 65 -12.15 9.99 -4.41
N THR A 66 -12.22 11.17 -5.02
CA THR A 66 -11.06 11.89 -5.55
C THR A 66 -10.11 12.32 -4.43
N ASP A 67 -10.67 12.84 -3.34
CA ASP A 67 -9.89 13.23 -2.16
C ASP A 67 -9.24 12.01 -1.51
N LEU A 68 -9.96 10.89 -1.35
CA LEU A 68 -9.39 9.63 -0.88
C LEU A 68 -8.20 9.19 -1.75
N GLN A 69 -8.33 9.25 -3.08
CA GLN A 69 -7.24 8.88 -3.98
C GLN A 69 -6.00 9.77 -3.79
N ARG A 70 -6.19 11.07 -3.50
CA ARG A 70 -5.09 12.00 -3.21
C ARG A 70 -4.45 11.70 -1.86
N GLU A 71 -5.25 11.47 -0.82
CA GLU A 71 -4.76 11.13 0.52
C GLU A 71 -4.00 9.80 0.52
N PHE A 72 -4.47 8.81 -0.25
CA PHE A 72 -3.78 7.53 -0.44
C PHE A 72 -2.37 7.70 -1.01
N ASN A 73 -2.14 8.67 -1.90
CA ASN A 73 -0.80 8.94 -2.42
C ASN A 73 0.13 9.48 -1.32
N ASN A 74 -0.35 10.45 -0.52
CA ASN A 74 0.39 10.97 0.63
C ASN A 74 0.67 9.89 1.69
N TYR A 75 -0.25 8.94 1.84
CA TYR A 75 -0.09 7.77 2.68
C TYR A 75 1.05 6.87 2.16
N LEU A 76 1.05 6.52 0.87
CA LEU A 76 2.11 5.70 0.26
C LEU A 76 3.49 6.37 0.37
N ASP A 77 3.57 7.69 0.25
CA ASP A 77 4.83 8.41 0.43
C ASP A 77 5.37 8.33 1.87
N SER A 78 4.45 8.37 2.85
CA SER A 78 4.80 8.16 4.25
C SER A 78 5.29 6.73 4.51
N PHE A 79 4.64 5.73 3.89
CA PHE A 79 5.09 4.34 3.97
C PHE A 79 6.46 4.16 3.30
N ARG A 80 6.65 4.73 2.10
CA ARG A 80 7.92 4.75 1.35
C ARG A 80 9.07 5.28 2.21
N SER A 81 8.83 6.37 2.92
CA SER A 81 9.83 6.98 3.81
C SER A 81 10.28 6.02 4.92
N ILE A 82 9.34 5.34 5.58
CA ILE A 82 9.64 4.41 6.68
C ILE A 82 10.41 3.19 6.19
N VAL A 83 9.96 2.57 5.09
CA VAL A 83 10.64 1.37 4.56
C VAL A 83 12.02 1.73 4.02
N SER A 84 12.18 2.88 3.35
CA SER A 84 13.50 3.32 2.86
C SER A 84 14.46 3.56 4.02
N TYR A 85 14.00 4.16 5.10
CA TYR A 85 14.79 4.36 6.31
C TYR A 85 15.15 3.03 6.99
N ALA A 86 14.20 2.11 7.13
CA ALA A 86 14.46 0.78 7.65
C ALA A 86 15.45 -0.01 6.76
N ALA A 87 15.39 0.15 5.44
CA ALA A 87 16.35 -0.47 4.52
C ALA A 87 17.79 -0.03 4.81
N GLN A 88 17.98 1.26 5.11
CA GLN A 88 19.30 1.83 5.41
C GLN A 88 19.93 1.21 6.66
N ILE A 89 19.10 0.93 7.67
CA ILE A 89 19.56 0.39 8.96
C ILE A 89 19.73 -1.13 8.91
N TYR A 90 18.85 -1.85 8.21
CA TYR A 90 18.74 -3.30 8.31
C TYR A 90 19.13 -4.08 7.05
N GLY A 91 19.35 -3.42 5.91
CA GLY A 91 19.98 -4.02 4.74
C GLY A 91 19.04 -4.66 3.69
N PHE A 92 17.71 -4.47 3.73
CA PHE A 92 16.76 -5.07 2.76
C PHE A 92 16.61 -4.27 1.46
N TYR A 93 17.72 -3.86 0.87
CA TYR A 93 17.71 -2.94 -0.26
C TYR A 93 17.03 -3.50 -1.52
N HIS A 94 17.12 -4.81 -1.77
CA HIS A 94 16.59 -5.37 -3.02
C HIS A 94 15.05 -5.35 -3.06
N GLU A 95 14.38 -5.90 -2.04
CA GLU A 95 12.93 -5.90 -1.94
C GLU A 95 12.35 -4.48 -1.83
N ILE A 96 13.04 -3.60 -1.10
CA ILE A 96 12.59 -2.22 -0.90
C ILE A 96 12.80 -1.38 -2.15
N GLY A 97 13.91 -1.56 -2.88
CA GLY A 97 14.11 -0.91 -4.18
C GLY A 97 12.97 -1.22 -5.15
N GLN A 98 12.62 -2.50 -5.32
CA GLN A 98 11.48 -2.89 -6.15
C GLN A 98 10.16 -2.30 -5.67
N LEU A 99 9.98 -2.18 -4.35
CA LEU A 99 8.78 -1.60 -3.75
C LEU A 99 8.64 -0.12 -4.06
N VAL A 100 9.72 0.62 -3.88
CA VAL A 100 9.81 2.04 -4.20
C VAL A 100 9.55 2.27 -5.70
N ASP A 101 10.14 1.46 -6.57
CA ASP A 101 9.93 1.55 -8.02
C ASP A 101 8.47 1.28 -8.41
N ASN A 102 7.83 0.26 -7.81
CA ASN A 102 6.43 -0.05 -8.09
C ASN A 102 5.48 1.04 -7.58
N MET A 103 5.79 1.70 -6.45
CA MET A 103 5.04 2.88 -6.00
C MET A 103 5.19 4.04 -6.98
N GLY A 104 6.42 4.34 -7.42
CA GLY A 104 6.67 5.36 -8.44
C GLY A 104 5.92 5.07 -9.75
N GLY A 105 5.91 3.81 -10.18
CA GLY A 105 5.15 3.37 -11.36
C GLY A 105 3.63 3.51 -11.19
N LEU A 106 3.10 3.31 -9.98
CA LEU A 106 1.69 3.59 -9.69
C LEU A 106 1.38 5.09 -9.79
N VAL A 107 2.20 5.95 -9.17
CA VAL A 107 2.03 7.40 -9.22
C VAL A 107 2.05 7.90 -10.67
N ALA A 108 3.04 7.48 -11.45
CA ALA A 108 3.12 7.85 -12.87
C ALA A 108 1.89 7.41 -13.68
N GLN A 109 1.28 6.27 -13.37
CA GLN A 109 0.03 5.83 -14.01
C GLN A 109 -1.18 6.63 -13.56
N LEU A 110 -1.26 7.01 -12.28
CA LEU A 110 -2.32 7.88 -11.76
C LEU A 110 -2.26 9.27 -12.39
N ASP A 111 -1.05 9.82 -12.58
CA ASP A 111 -0.83 11.12 -13.22
C ASP A 111 -1.19 11.09 -14.71
N ALA A 112 -0.82 10.00 -15.42
CA ALA A 112 -1.13 9.84 -16.84
C ALA A 112 -2.62 9.58 -17.10
N HIS A 113 -3.30 8.89 -16.17
CA HIS A 113 -4.68 8.43 -16.35
C HIS A 113 -5.54 8.67 -15.09
N PRO A 114 -5.75 9.95 -14.67
CA PRO A 114 -6.46 10.27 -13.44
C PRO A 114 -7.90 9.75 -13.42
N ALA A 115 -8.58 9.80 -14.58
CA ALA A 115 -9.93 9.27 -14.74
C ALA A 115 -10.02 7.75 -14.49
N ASN A 116 -8.98 7.00 -14.85
CA ASN A 116 -8.94 5.57 -14.58
C ASN A 116 -8.64 5.27 -13.11
N GLY A 117 -7.82 6.10 -12.46
CA GLY A 117 -7.61 6.03 -11.01
C GLY A 117 -8.94 6.18 -10.25
N LEU A 118 -9.72 7.18 -10.64
CA LEU A 118 -11.06 7.40 -10.09
C LEU A 118 -11.99 6.22 -10.38
N ALA A 119 -11.96 5.67 -11.60
CA ALA A 119 -12.74 4.49 -11.97
C ALA A 119 -12.42 3.27 -11.08
N VAL A 120 -11.13 3.04 -10.78
CA VAL A 120 -10.72 1.95 -9.88
C VAL A 120 -11.22 2.18 -8.45
N ALA A 121 -11.16 3.41 -7.96
CA ALA A 121 -11.64 3.77 -6.64
C ALA A 121 -13.18 3.67 -6.51
N LEU A 122 -13.91 4.02 -7.57
CA LEU A 122 -15.37 3.90 -7.65
C LEU A 122 -15.87 2.45 -7.84
N SER A 123 -15.01 1.52 -8.28
CA SER A 123 -15.40 0.12 -8.46
C SER A 123 -15.45 -0.62 -7.12
N ALA A 124 -16.65 -1.09 -6.73
CA ALA A 124 -16.85 -1.88 -5.51
C ALA A 124 -15.99 -3.16 -5.46
N LYS A 125 -15.70 -3.77 -6.62
CA LYS A 125 -14.82 -4.93 -6.71
C LYS A 125 -13.34 -4.57 -6.63
N ARG A 126 -12.92 -3.47 -7.27
CA ARG A 126 -11.49 -3.13 -7.42
C ARG A 126 -10.96 -2.27 -6.28
N ASN A 127 -11.80 -1.48 -5.59
CA ASN A 127 -11.33 -0.58 -4.52
C ASN A 127 -10.76 -1.34 -3.30
N LYS A 128 -11.15 -2.62 -3.11
CA LYS A 128 -10.68 -3.46 -2.00
C LYS A 128 -9.16 -3.52 -1.91
N ILE A 129 -8.47 -3.39 -3.05
CA ILE A 129 -7.01 -3.42 -3.11
C ILE A 129 -6.36 -2.26 -2.34
N TYR A 130 -6.99 -1.07 -2.26
CA TYR A 130 -6.47 0.03 -1.47
C TYR A 130 -6.46 -0.33 0.03
N ARG A 131 -7.49 -1.04 0.51
CA ARG A 131 -7.59 -1.46 1.93
C ARG A 131 -6.55 -2.52 2.23
N GLU A 132 -6.42 -3.49 1.33
CA GLU A 132 -5.42 -4.55 1.48
C GLU A 132 -3.99 -3.98 1.50
N LEU A 133 -3.70 -2.94 0.70
CA LEU A 133 -2.41 -2.25 0.70
C LEU A 133 -2.18 -1.54 2.05
N ILE A 134 -3.17 -0.79 2.56
CA ILE A 134 -3.08 -0.15 3.89
C ILE A 134 -2.80 -1.19 4.97
N MET A 135 -3.60 -2.27 5.03
CA MET A 135 -3.43 -3.32 6.04
C MET A 135 -2.06 -4.00 5.97
N ASN A 136 -1.61 -4.39 4.77
CA ASN A 136 -0.31 -5.03 4.61
C ASN A 136 0.85 -4.09 4.97
N SER A 137 0.71 -2.78 4.72
CA SER A 137 1.74 -1.82 5.08
C SER A 137 1.82 -1.61 6.60
N ILE A 138 0.68 -1.63 7.31
CA ILE A 138 0.62 -1.62 8.78
C ILE A 138 1.34 -2.86 9.33
N GLU A 139 1.09 -4.04 8.77
CA GLU A 139 1.80 -5.27 9.17
C GLU A 139 3.32 -5.13 9.01
N ILE A 140 3.79 -4.59 7.88
CA ILE A 140 5.22 -4.37 7.62
C ILE A 140 5.81 -3.36 8.61
N VAL A 141 5.13 -2.23 8.84
CA VAL A 141 5.61 -1.20 9.77
C VAL A 141 5.59 -1.70 11.21
N ASN A 142 4.64 -2.54 11.61
CA ASN A 142 4.60 -3.15 12.93
C ASN A 142 5.75 -4.16 13.13
N ASP A 143 6.09 -4.95 12.11
CA ASP A 143 7.29 -5.80 12.16
C ASP A 143 8.55 -4.95 12.33
N ILE A 144 8.69 -3.86 11.55
CA ILE A 144 9.80 -2.91 11.67
C ILE A 144 9.82 -2.30 13.08
N ARG A 145 8.68 -1.90 13.63
CA ARG A 145 8.56 -1.37 15.00
C ARG A 145 9.12 -2.36 16.02
N THR A 146 8.77 -3.64 15.89
CA THR A 146 9.22 -4.70 16.81
C THR A 146 10.74 -4.82 16.84
N VAL A 147 11.40 -4.62 15.69
CA VAL A 147 12.86 -4.59 15.57
C VAL A 147 13.48 -3.39 16.29
N CYS A 148 12.82 -2.23 16.22
CA CYS A 148 13.42 -0.93 16.57
C CYS A 148 13.06 -0.43 17.98
N LEU A 149 12.03 -0.99 18.62
CA LEU A 149 11.54 -0.51 19.93
C LEU A 149 11.46 -1.62 20.98
N SER A 150 11.92 -2.83 20.68
CA SER A 150 12.05 -3.87 21.69
C SER A 150 13.16 -3.46 22.66
N GLY A 151 12.83 -3.28 23.95
CA GLY A 151 13.78 -2.91 24.99
C GLY A 151 14.89 -3.94 25.27
N ASN A 152 14.94 -5.02 24.49
CA ASN A 152 15.92 -6.09 24.59
C ASN A 152 16.99 -5.93 23.50
N LYS A 153 18.26 -6.10 23.89
CA LYS A 153 19.39 -6.11 22.96
C LYS A 153 19.22 -7.28 21.98
N MET A 154 18.98 -6.98 20.71
CA MET A 154 18.65 -8.00 19.72
C MET A 154 19.93 -8.62 19.15
N THR A 155 19.96 -9.95 19.09
CA THR A 155 21.06 -10.74 18.51
C THR A 155 21.05 -10.66 16.98
N GLU A 156 22.16 -11.04 16.36
CA GLU A 156 22.23 -11.13 14.89
C GLU A 156 21.24 -12.15 14.32
N LYS A 157 21.03 -13.27 15.03
CA LYS A 157 20.03 -14.28 14.67
C LYS A 157 18.61 -13.70 14.64
N GLU A 158 18.22 -12.98 15.70
CA GLU A 158 16.90 -12.33 15.76
C GLU A 158 16.76 -11.24 14.69
N ARG A 159 17.85 -10.52 14.36
CA ARG A 159 17.85 -9.57 13.22
C ARG A 159 17.50 -10.31 11.94
N VAL A 160 18.24 -11.37 11.62
CA VAL A 160 18.06 -12.23 10.45
C VAL A 160 16.65 -12.84 10.38
N GLU A 161 16.12 -13.34 11.48
CA GLU A 161 14.77 -13.92 11.52
C GLU A 161 13.68 -12.90 11.16
N ILE A 162 13.80 -11.66 11.63
CA ILE A 162 12.81 -10.63 11.33
C ILE A 162 12.92 -10.14 9.89
N VAL A 163 14.15 -10.03 9.33
CA VAL A 163 14.37 -9.83 7.89
C VAL A 163 13.55 -10.82 7.08
N PHE A 164 13.70 -12.11 7.43
CA PHE A 164 13.03 -13.20 6.76
C PHE A 164 11.51 -13.16 6.95
N GLY A 165 11.01 -12.57 8.04
CA GLY A 165 9.60 -12.29 8.25
C GLY A 165 9.05 -11.15 7.37
N ILE A 166 9.83 -10.08 7.19
CA ILE A 166 9.42 -8.89 6.43
C ILE A 166 9.47 -9.13 4.91
N CYS A 167 10.49 -9.83 4.40
CA CYS A 167 10.68 -10.02 2.95
C CYS A 167 9.46 -10.64 2.22
N PRO A 168 8.80 -11.70 2.72
CA PRO A 168 7.57 -12.23 2.13
C PRO A 168 6.43 -11.20 2.09
N LYS A 169 6.29 -10.38 3.13
CA LYS A 169 5.28 -9.32 3.19
C LYS A 169 5.57 -8.21 2.18
N LEU A 170 6.83 -7.80 2.03
CA LEU A 170 7.26 -6.86 0.98
C LEU A 170 6.98 -7.41 -0.43
N LYS A 171 7.22 -8.70 -0.67
CA LYS A 171 6.89 -9.36 -1.95
C LYS A 171 5.38 -9.39 -2.21
N LYS A 172 4.56 -9.64 -1.18
CA LYS A 172 3.09 -9.58 -1.27
C LYS A 172 2.62 -8.17 -1.61
N MET A 173 3.13 -7.16 -0.90
CA MET A 173 2.88 -5.74 -1.16
C MET A 173 3.22 -5.36 -2.61
N ASN A 174 4.39 -5.78 -3.09
CA ASN A 174 4.83 -5.55 -4.46
C ASN A 174 3.87 -6.12 -5.51
N LYS A 175 3.36 -7.34 -5.30
CA LYS A 175 2.38 -7.95 -6.20
C LYS A 175 1.08 -7.16 -6.23
N GLN A 176 0.61 -6.66 -5.08
CA GLN A 176 -0.61 -5.86 -5.00
C GLN A 176 -0.45 -4.49 -5.64
N LEU A 177 0.68 -3.80 -5.43
CA LEU A 177 0.97 -2.54 -6.11
C LEU A 177 0.93 -2.72 -7.62
N LYS A 178 1.63 -3.72 -8.16
CA LYS A 178 1.58 -4.04 -9.61
C LYS A 178 0.16 -4.33 -10.10
N ARG A 179 -0.65 -5.01 -9.28
CA ARG A 179 -2.06 -5.29 -9.60
C ARG A 179 -2.89 -4.00 -9.61
N LEU A 180 -2.68 -3.09 -8.66
CA LEU A 180 -3.34 -1.79 -8.63
C LEU A 180 -2.89 -0.93 -9.82
N THR A 181 -1.60 -0.85 -10.12
CA THR A 181 -1.07 -0.14 -11.30
C THR A 181 -1.72 -0.64 -12.59
N ARG A 182 -1.86 -1.97 -12.76
CA ARG A 182 -2.56 -2.54 -13.92
C ARG A 182 -4.05 -2.23 -13.90
N ALA A 183 -4.69 -2.25 -12.74
CA ALA A 183 -6.10 -1.87 -12.62
C ALA A 183 -6.30 -0.41 -13.07
N VAL A 184 -5.45 0.51 -12.63
CA VAL A 184 -5.47 1.92 -13.05
C VAL A 184 -5.19 2.05 -14.54
N LYS A 185 -4.25 1.29 -15.09
CA LYS A 185 -3.95 1.35 -16.52
C LYS A 185 -5.13 0.94 -17.40
N TYR A 186 -5.89 -0.09 -17.00
CA TYR A 186 -6.86 -0.76 -17.87
C TYR A 186 -8.33 -0.63 -17.46
N THR A 187 -8.65 0.00 -16.32
CA THR A 187 -10.03 0.19 -15.88
C THR A 187 -10.49 1.57 -16.28
N THR A 188 -11.50 1.63 -17.12
CA THR A 188 -12.16 2.88 -17.54
C THR A 188 -13.47 3.08 -16.79
N MET A 189 -14.01 4.29 -16.79
CA MET A 189 -15.35 4.54 -16.25
C MET A 189 -16.45 3.69 -16.92
N GLY A 190 -16.27 3.35 -18.20
CA GLY A 190 -17.17 2.43 -18.90
C GLY A 190 -17.15 1.01 -18.30
N ASP A 191 -15.99 0.53 -17.87
CA ASP A 191 -15.89 -0.78 -17.20
C ASP A 191 -16.58 -0.79 -15.84
N VAL A 192 -16.57 0.35 -15.13
CA VAL A 192 -17.27 0.52 -13.85
C VAL A 192 -18.78 0.59 -14.05
N TRP A 193 -19.24 1.36 -15.05
CA TRP A 193 -20.64 1.40 -15.43
C TRP A 193 -21.19 0.00 -15.76
N MET A 194 -20.41 -0.79 -16.50
CA MET A 194 -20.81 -2.17 -16.81
C MET A 194 -20.80 -3.09 -15.60
N GLU A 195 -19.90 -2.87 -14.63
CA GLU A 195 -19.92 -3.60 -13.36
C GLU A 195 -21.22 -3.35 -12.59
N ILE A 196 -21.68 -2.11 -12.58
CA ILE A 196 -22.92 -1.69 -11.92
C ILE A 196 -24.13 -2.25 -12.65
N ASP A 197 -24.21 -2.11 -13.98
CA ASP A 197 -25.31 -2.65 -14.79
C ASP A 197 -25.44 -4.17 -14.63
N GLU A 198 -24.32 -4.90 -14.56
CA GLU A 198 -24.36 -6.34 -14.27
C GLU A 198 -24.80 -6.64 -12.84
N GLY A 199 -24.41 -5.83 -11.86
CA GLY A 199 -24.83 -5.97 -10.46
C GLY A 199 -26.30 -5.64 -10.21
N ALA A 200 -26.90 -4.80 -11.05
CA ALA A 200 -28.30 -4.42 -11.00
C ALA A 200 -29.26 -5.49 -11.54
N ARG A 201 -28.74 -6.43 -12.33
CA ARG A 201 -29.56 -7.51 -12.93
C ARG A 201 -30.03 -8.48 -11.85
N PRO A 202 -31.23 -9.08 -12.00
CA PRO A 202 -31.75 -10.05 -11.05
C PRO A 202 -30.73 -11.18 -10.85
N ALA A 203 -30.27 -11.36 -9.61
CA ALA A 203 -29.28 -12.37 -9.28
C ALA A 203 -29.91 -13.77 -9.23
N LYS A 204 -30.24 -14.38 -10.38
CA LYS A 204 -30.46 -15.83 -10.38
C LYS A 204 -29.09 -16.47 -10.54
N ALA A 205 -28.56 -16.99 -9.43
CA ALA A 205 -27.26 -17.67 -9.40
C ALA A 205 -27.30 -19.05 -10.08
N ASN A 206 -27.83 -19.13 -11.31
CA ASN A 206 -27.80 -20.32 -12.14
C ASN A 206 -26.55 -20.29 -13.04
N LYS A 207 -26.06 -21.48 -13.44
CA LYS A 207 -24.84 -21.62 -14.24
C LYS A 207 -24.94 -20.88 -15.59
N ALA A 208 -26.14 -20.81 -16.17
CA ALA A 208 -26.39 -20.17 -17.45
C ALA A 208 -26.20 -18.65 -17.40
N GLU A 209 -26.70 -18.00 -16.34
CA GLU A 209 -26.58 -16.55 -16.14
C GLU A 209 -25.15 -16.14 -15.78
N ILE A 210 -24.44 -16.95 -14.99
CA ILE A 210 -23.01 -16.75 -14.72
C ILE A 210 -22.22 -16.82 -16.03
N ALA A 211 -22.47 -17.83 -16.87
CA ALA A 211 -21.82 -17.97 -18.17
C ALA A 211 -22.17 -16.82 -19.12
N ALA A 212 -23.43 -16.38 -19.14
CA ALA A 212 -23.87 -15.25 -19.96
C ALA A 212 -23.26 -13.92 -19.49
N ALA A 213 -23.14 -13.69 -18.18
CA ALA A 213 -22.47 -12.53 -17.61
C ALA A 213 -20.96 -12.52 -17.94
N ALA A 214 -20.30 -13.68 -17.82
CA ALA A 214 -18.89 -13.82 -18.19
C ALA A 214 -18.67 -13.55 -19.69
N LYS A 215 -19.54 -14.08 -20.57
CA LYS A 215 -19.48 -13.85 -22.02
C LYS A 215 -19.68 -12.38 -22.38
N ARG A 216 -20.61 -11.68 -21.73
CA ARG A 216 -20.84 -10.24 -21.93
C ARG A 216 -19.63 -9.41 -21.53
N ARG A 217 -19.05 -9.67 -20.34
CA ARG A 217 -17.82 -9.02 -19.89
C ARG A 217 -16.65 -9.26 -20.85
N TRP A 218 -16.46 -10.49 -21.32
CA TRP A 218 -15.41 -10.81 -22.29
C TRP A 218 -15.57 -10.06 -23.61
N LYS A 219 -16.79 -10.04 -24.17
CA LYS A 219 -17.08 -9.31 -25.42
C LYS A 219 -16.81 -7.82 -25.30
N GLN A 220 -17.02 -7.24 -24.12
CA GLN A 220 -16.76 -5.82 -23.87
C GLN A 220 -15.28 -5.52 -23.74
N VAL A 221 -14.55 -6.29 -22.91
CA VAL A 221 -13.09 -6.13 -22.77
C VAL A 221 -12.39 -6.31 -24.11
N GLY A 222 -12.87 -7.24 -24.95
CA GLY A 222 -12.35 -7.44 -26.31
C GLY A 222 -12.49 -6.24 -27.25
N LYS A 223 -13.41 -5.29 -26.99
CA LYS A 223 -13.51 -4.03 -27.78
C LYS A 223 -12.40 -3.04 -27.44
N ASN A 224 -11.83 -3.14 -26.24
CA ASN A 224 -10.81 -2.22 -25.74
C ASN A 224 -9.39 -2.70 -26.10
N VAL A 225 -9.23 -3.93 -26.61
CA VAL A 225 -7.96 -4.46 -27.10
C VAL A 225 -7.85 -4.13 -28.59
N LYS A 226 -7.08 -3.07 -28.92
CA LYS A 226 -6.64 -2.86 -30.31
C LYS A 226 -5.59 -3.93 -30.68
N PRO A 227 -5.61 -4.46 -31.91
CA PRO A 227 -4.57 -5.38 -32.39
C PRO A 227 -3.18 -4.72 -32.42
#